data_AF-A0A2W5L5B9-F1
#
_entry.id   AF-A0A2W5L5B9-F1
#
_cell.length_a   1.000
_cell.length_b   1.000
_cell.length_c   1.000
_cell.angle_alpha   90.00
_cell.angle_beta   90.00
_cell.angle_gamma   90.00
#
_symmetry.space_group_name_H-M   'P 1'
#
loop_
_entity.id
_entity.type
_entity.pdbx_description
1 polymer ?
#
loop_
_entity_poly.entity_id
_entity_poly.type
_entity_poly.pdbx_seq_one_letter_code
_entity_poly.pdbx_strand_id
1 'polypeptide(L)'
;MTKTLIPAALAIAVLTQPAFAEPVTRTVAVEHIDLDLGTPTGARTLQHRLWRAVVAVCGTASEFDVAGKNDIRQCRRDTLQAASVQADLAIAGASRNEPRRVASVRP
;
A
#
# COMPACT_ATOMS: atom_id res chain seq x y z
N MET A 1 -14.59 31.37 68.88
CA MET A 1 -15.01 30.44 67.80
C MET A 1 -14.54 31.04 66.49
N THR A 2 -13.41 30.56 65.97
CA THR A 2 -12.82 31.12 64.75
C THR A 2 -12.47 29.95 63.84
N LYS A 3 -13.18 29.87 62.72
CA LYS A 3 -13.25 28.73 61.81
C LYS A 3 -12.24 28.94 60.68
N THR A 4 -11.15 28.17 60.67
CA THR A 4 -10.19 28.16 59.56
C THR A 4 -10.55 27.06 58.58
N LEU A 5 -11.07 27.46 57.41
CA LEU A 5 -11.24 26.58 56.26
C LEU A 5 -9.92 26.58 55.48
N ILE A 6 -9.29 25.41 55.35
CA ILE A 6 -8.10 25.21 54.52
C ILE A 6 -8.59 24.76 53.13
N PRO A 7 -8.37 25.52 52.05
CA PRO A 7 -8.64 25.04 50.71
C PRO A 7 -7.48 24.13 50.27
N ALA A 8 -7.74 22.83 50.12
CA ALA A 8 -6.81 21.92 49.47
C ALA A 8 -6.82 22.22 47.96
N ALA A 9 -5.72 22.75 47.44
CA ALA A 9 -5.54 22.98 46.01
C ALA A 9 -5.34 21.63 45.29
N LEU A 10 -6.33 21.19 44.52
CA LEU A 10 -6.19 20.07 43.58
C LEU A 10 -5.36 20.54 42.39
N ALA A 11 -4.10 20.11 42.30
CA ALA A 11 -3.30 20.28 41.09
C ALA A 11 -3.76 19.26 40.04
N ILE A 12 -4.61 19.71 39.11
CA ILE A 12 -4.99 18.92 37.92
C ILE A 12 -3.82 19.03 36.93
N ALA A 13 -2.92 18.05 36.94
CA ALA A 13 -1.91 17.93 35.91
C ALA A 13 -2.59 17.55 34.59
N VAL A 14 -2.78 18.52 33.70
CA VAL A 14 -3.23 18.28 32.33
C VAL A 14 -2.06 17.62 31.59
N LEU A 15 -2.08 16.29 31.51
CA LEU A 15 -1.17 15.54 30.65
C LEU A 15 -1.58 15.85 29.20
N THR A 16 -0.93 16.84 28.59
CA THR A 16 -1.01 17.04 27.14
C THR A 16 -0.30 15.86 26.47
N GLN A 17 -1.06 14.85 26.09
CA GLN A 17 -0.53 13.74 25.30
C GLN A 17 -0.11 14.28 23.93
N PRO A 18 1.15 14.12 23.50
CA PRO A 18 1.54 14.44 22.15
C PRO A 18 0.80 13.49 21.20
N ALA A 19 -0.07 14.04 20.37
CA ALA A 19 -0.71 13.29 19.29
C ALA A 19 0.35 13.00 18.22
N PHE A 20 0.98 11.83 18.29
CA PHE A 20 1.76 11.32 17.17
C PHE A 20 0.78 10.97 16.05
N ALA A 21 0.93 11.61 14.89
CA ALA A 21 0.14 11.26 13.72
C ALA A 21 0.48 9.82 13.32
N GLU A 22 -0.49 8.91 13.45
CA GLU A 22 -0.32 7.55 12.93
C GLU A 22 -0.18 7.61 11.40
N PRO A 23 0.78 6.88 10.82
CA PRO A 23 0.93 6.83 9.38
C PRO A 23 -0.35 6.23 8.78
N VAL A 24 -1.14 7.08 8.11
CA VAL A 24 -2.34 6.66 7.40
C VAL A 24 -1.94 5.65 6.34
N THR A 25 -2.25 4.38 6.57
CA THR A 25 -1.97 3.32 5.61
C THR A 25 -2.98 3.46 4.47
N ARG A 26 -2.52 3.95 3.32
CA ARG A 26 -3.35 4.09 2.12
C ARG A 26 -3.23 2.82 1.28
N THR A 27 -4.31 2.04 1.24
CA THR A 27 -4.40 0.85 0.38
C THR A 27 -5.32 1.12 -0.80
N VAL A 28 -4.90 0.72 -2.00
CA VAL A 28 -5.71 0.80 -3.22
C VAL A 28 -5.83 -0.59 -3.82
N ALA A 29 -7.06 -1.04 -4.07
CA ALA A 29 -7.32 -2.29 -4.78
C ALA A 29 -7.07 -2.11 -6.28
N VAL A 30 -6.38 -3.06 -6.90
CA VAL A 30 -6.13 -3.08 -8.35
C VAL A 30 -6.93 -4.23 -8.96
N GLU A 31 -8.05 -3.90 -9.59
CA GLU A 31 -8.86 -4.89 -10.30
C GLU A 31 -8.19 -5.36 -11.59
N HIS A 32 -8.30 -6.66 -11.83
CA HIS A 32 -7.68 -7.33 -12.99
C HIS A 32 -8.55 -8.45 -13.55
N ILE A 33 -9.85 -8.48 -13.20
CA ILE A 33 -10.80 -9.50 -13.69
C ILE A 33 -11.04 -9.37 -15.20
N ASP A 34 -10.85 -8.18 -15.74
CA ASP A 34 -10.98 -7.85 -17.16
C ASP A 34 -9.72 -8.19 -17.98
N LEU A 35 -8.63 -8.63 -17.33
CA LEU A 35 -7.37 -8.94 -17.98
C LEU A 35 -7.18 -10.46 -18.13
N ASP A 36 -6.78 -10.88 -19.33
CA ASP A 36 -6.25 -12.23 -19.52
C ASP A 36 -4.77 -12.28 -19.08
N LEU A 37 -4.57 -12.62 -17.81
CA LEU A 37 -3.25 -12.74 -17.19
C LEU A 37 -2.45 -13.97 -17.68
N GLY A 38 -3.06 -14.88 -18.44
CA GLY A 38 -2.34 -15.96 -19.13
C GLY A 38 -1.51 -15.45 -20.31
N THR A 39 -1.82 -14.24 -20.81
CA THR A 39 -1.11 -13.64 -21.95
C THR A 39 -0.01 -12.66 -21.52
N PRO A 40 1.07 -12.52 -22.31
CA PRO A 40 2.08 -11.48 -22.07
C PRO A 40 1.50 -10.07 -22.06
N THR A 41 0.48 -9.81 -22.87
CA THR A 41 -0.18 -8.50 -22.95
C THR A 41 -0.98 -8.20 -21.69
N GLY A 42 -1.80 -9.14 -21.21
CA GLY A 42 -2.59 -8.93 -19.98
C GLY A 42 -1.71 -8.79 -18.74
N ALA A 43 -0.64 -9.61 -18.63
CA ALA A 43 0.34 -9.48 -17.56
C ALA A 43 1.03 -8.10 -17.56
N ARG A 44 1.43 -7.58 -18.73
CA ARG A 44 2.01 -6.23 -18.84
C ARG A 44 1.01 -5.14 -18.46
N THR A 45 -0.24 -5.26 -18.88
CA THR A 45 -1.30 -4.30 -18.51
C THR A 45 -1.52 -4.26 -16.99
N LEU A 46 -1.51 -5.42 -16.32
CA LEU A 46 -1.58 -5.48 -14.87
C LEU A 46 -0.42 -4.72 -14.20
N GLN A 47 0.81 -4.95 -14.66
CA GLN A 47 1.99 -4.26 -14.12
C GLN A 47 1.90 -2.73 -14.30
N HIS A 48 1.38 -2.26 -15.44
CA HIS A 48 1.14 -0.83 -15.64
C HIS A 48 0.07 -0.27 -14.70
N ARG A 49 -1.01 -1.00 -14.44
CA ARG A 49 -2.05 -0.58 -13.46
C ARG A 49 -1.47 -0.52 -12.06
N LEU A 50 -0.66 -1.50 -11.69
CA LEU A 50 0.02 -1.56 -10.40
C LEU A 50 0.91 -0.33 -10.20
N TRP A 51 1.70 0.04 -11.22
CA TRP A 51 2.53 1.25 -11.15
C TRP A 51 1.69 2.52 -10.92
N ARG A 52 0.55 2.66 -11.59
CA ARG A 52 -0.35 3.81 -11.37
C ARG A 52 -0.90 3.84 -9.94
N ALA A 53 -1.28 2.67 -9.41
CA ALA A 53 -1.74 2.56 -8.02
C ALA A 53 -0.63 2.93 -7.03
N VAL A 54 0.61 2.47 -7.26
CA VAL A 54 1.79 2.84 -6.46
C VAL A 54 2.03 4.36 -6.48
N VAL A 55 1.94 4.99 -7.65
CA VAL A 55 2.06 6.45 -7.77
C VAL A 55 0.93 7.16 -7.00
N ALA A 56 -0.29 6.66 -7.05
CA ALA A 56 -1.42 7.23 -6.31
C ALA A 56 -1.25 7.10 -4.79
N VAL A 57 -0.73 5.98 -4.30
CA VAL A 57 -0.48 5.75 -2.86
C VAL A 57 0.66 6.62 -2.35
N CYS A 58 1.78 6.67 -3.08
CA CYS A 58 2.98 7.41 -2.65
C CYS A 58 2.90 8.92 -2.94
N GLY A 59 1.99 9.35 -3.83
CA GLY A 59 1.75 10.76 -4.14
C GLY A 59 2.91 11.45 -4.87
N THR A 60 2.98 12.77 -4.69
CA THR A 60 3.96 13.70 -5.26
C THR A 60 4.54 14.60 -4.18
N ALA A 61 5.79 15.05 -4.38
CA ALA A 61 6.47 16.00 -3.51
C ALA A 61 6.58 17.34 -4.22
N SER A 62 6.80 18.40 -3.46
CA SER A 62 7.11 19.72 -4.01
C SER A 62 8.37 19.68 -4.87
N GLU A 63 8.43 20.52 -5.91
CA GLU A 63 9.60 20.59 -6.79
C GLU A 63 10.88 21.02 -6.07
N PHE A 64 10.74 21.79 -5.00
CA PHE A 64 11.85 22.32 -4.19
C PHE A 64 12.22 21.42 -3.01
N ASP A 65 11.48 20.33 -2.78
CA ASP A 65 11.74 19.40 -1.68
C ASP A 65 12.52 18.17 -2.15
N VAL A 66 13.85 18.26 -2.07
CA VAL A 66 14.74 17.16 -2.46
C VAL A 66 14.59 15.95 -1.53
N ALA A 67 14.37 16.18 -0.24
CA ALA A 67 14.19 15.11 0.74
C ALA A 67 12.89 14.34 0.47
N GLY A 68 11.77 15.04 0.32
CA GLY A 68 10.48 14.43 -0.03
C GLY A 68 10.51 13.71 -1.37
N LYS A 69 11.26 14.23 -2.36
CA LYS A 69 11.50 13.49 -3.62
C LYS A 69 12.24 12.17 -3.39
N ASN A 70 13.18 12.10 -2.45
CA ASN A 70 13.88 10.86 -2.11
C ASN A 70 12.93 9.88 -1.42
N ASP A 71 12.12 10.37 -0.48
CA ASP A 71 11.16 9.57 0.28
C ASP A 71 10.11 8.96 -0.65
N ILE A 72 9.58 9.72 -1.61
CA ILE A 72 8.65 9.19 -2.61
C ILE A 72 9.31 8.15 -3.51
N ARG A 73 10.58 8.33 -3.90
CA ARG A 73 11.29 7.31 -4.68
C ARG A 73 11.46 6.02 -3.88
N GLN A 74 11.74 6.11 -2.59
CA GLN A 74 11.81 4.95 -1.71
C GLN A 74 10.43 4.28 -1.55
N CYS A 75 9.39 5.07 -1.24
CA CYS A 75 8.01 4.58 -1.15
C CYS A 75 7.59 3.80 -2.40
N ARG A 76 7.85 4.35 -3.60
CA ARG A 76 7.46 3.70 -4.86
C ARG A 76 8.21 2.39 -5.08
N ARG A 77 9.50 2.31 -4.73
CA ARG A 77 10.27 1.06 -4.82
C ARG A 77 9.70 0.01 -3.88
N ASP A 78 9.52 0.35 -2.62
CA ASP A 78 9.11 -0.59 -1.58
C ASP A 78 7.68 -1.08 -1.83
N THR A 79 6.78 -0.15 -2.19
CA THR A 79 5.38 -0.48 -2.50
C THR A 79 5.28 -1.32 -3.77
N LEU A 80 6.04 -1.00 -4.83
CA LEU A 80 6.04 -1.81 -6.04
C LEU A 80 6.60 -3.21 -5.78
N GLN A 81 7.65 -3.34 -4.98
CA GLN A 81 8.22 -4.63 -4.61
C GLN A 81 7.23 -5.49 -3.81
N ALA A 82 6.49 -4.89 -2.87
CA ALA A 82 5.47 -5.60 -2.13
C ALA A 82 4.30 -6.03 -3.03
N ALA A 83 3.89 -5.14 -3.94
CA ALA A 83 2.76 -5.38 -4.83
C ALA A 83 3.09 -6.36 -5.96
N SER A 84 4.33 -6.40 -6.45
CA SER A 84 4.76 -7.30 -7.53
C SER A 84 4.64 -8.76 -7.12
N VAL A 85 4.92 -9.09 -5.85
CA VAL A 85 4.73 -10.46 -5.31
C VAL A 85 3.28 -10.92 -5.50
N GLN A 86 2.30 -10.05 -5.24
CA GLN A 86 0.87 -10.37 -5.42
C GLN A 86 0.50 -10.50 -6.90
N ALA A 87 1.04 -9.62 -7.75
CA ALA A 87 0.82 -9.69 -9.20
C ALA A 87 1.40 -10.98 -9.80
N ASP A 88 2.60 -11.38 -9.38
CA ASP A 88 3.26 -12.60 -9.85
C ASP A 88 2.47 -13.85 -9.45
N LEU A 89 1.90 -13.87 -8.24
CA LEU A 89 1.00 -14.95 -7.81
C LEU A 89 -0.27 -15.01 -8.65
N ALA A 90 -0.88 -13.86 -8.98
CA ALA A 90 -2.06 -13.80 -9.84
C ALA A 90 -1.76 -14.29 -11.27
N ILE A 91 -0.64 -13.86 -11.86
CA ILE A 91 -0.18 -14.27 -13.19
C ILE A 91 0.13 -15.78 -13.22
N ALA A 92 0.85 -16.28 -12.22
CA ALA A 92 1.16 -17.71 -12.11
C ALA A 92 -0.10 -18.57 -11.87
N GLY A 93 -1.10 -18.02 -11.17
CA GLY A 93 -2.42 -18.65 -11.03
C GLY A 93 -3.15 -18.77 -12.36
N ALA A 94 -3.15 -17.71 -13.17
CA ALA A 94 -3.80 -17.68 -14.46
C ALA A 94 -3.20 -18.68 -15.46
N SER A 95 -1.86 -18.77 -15.53
CA SER A 95 -1.18 -19.72 -16.43
C SER A 95 -1.42 -21.20 -16.08
N ARG A 96 -1.74 -21.50 -14.82
CA ARG A 96 -2.12 -22.86 -14.39
C ARG A 96 -3.55 -23.24 -14.77
N ASN A 97 -4.44 -22.26 -14.89
CA ASN A 97 -5.84 -22.46 -15.24
C ASN A 97 -6.10 -22.49 -16.76
N GLU A 98 -5.11 -22.19 -17.58
CA GLU A 98 -5.20 -22.39 -19.02
C GLU A 98 -5.40 -23.90 -19.32
N PRO A 99 -6.39 -24.31 -20.13
CA PRO A 99 -6.64 -25.71 -20.41
C PRO A 99 -5.39 -26.33 -21.06
N ARG A 100 -4.66 -27.12 -20.27
CA ARG A 100 -3.45 -27.82 -20.69
C ARG A 100 -3.81 -28.75 -21.85
N ARG A 101 -3.48 -28.34 -23.08
CA ARG A 101 -3.64 -29.17 -24.27
C ARG A 101 -2.65 -30.34 -24.18
N VAL A 102 -3.15 -31.52 -23.86
CA VAL A 102 -2.37 -32.76 -23.87
C VAL A 102 -2.52 -33.42 -25.25
N ALA A 103 -1.40 -33.77 -25.86
CA ALA A 103 -1.38 -34.60 -27.07
C ALA A 103 -1.27 -36.07 -26.64
N SER A 104 -2.16 -36.93 -27.12
CA SER A 104 -2.06 -38.38 -26.97
C SER A 104 -1.51 -39.00 -28.24
N VAL A 105 -0.47 -39.84 -28.14
CA VAL A 105 -0.02 -40.71 -29.23
C VAL A 105 -0.67 -42.09 -29.04
N ARG A 106 -1.27 -42.63 -30.10
CA ARG A 106 -1.83 -43.99 -30.13
C ARG A 106 -1.06 -44.80 -31.19
N PRO A 107 -0.73 -46.08 -30.94
CA PRO A 107 -0.11 -46.95 -31.94
C PRO A 107 -1.02 -47.20 -33.13
#